data_AF-A0A357D189-F1
#
_entry.id   AF-A0A357D189-F1
#
_cell.length_a   1.000
_cell.length_b   1.000
_cell.length_c   1.000
_cell.angle_alpha   90.00
_cell.angle_beta   90.00
_cell.angle_gamma   90.00
#
_symmetry.space_group_name_H-M   'P 1'
#
loop_
_entity.id
_entity.type
_entity.pdbx_description
1 polymer ?
#
loop_
_entity_poly.entity_id
_entity_poly.type
_entity_poly.pdbx_seq_one_letter_code
_entity_poly.pdbx_strand_id
1 'polypeptide(L)'
;LSTGIRYEVGAVVIATGTFLRGQVHIGSLKFPSGPQGQHPAIAFGENLEAQGVKFKRFKTGTPARVRKRSLNFDAMVEQPGDRLDHGFSFWLPWEQREPVSCWLTYTNQKTHELIRKNLHLAPMYCGAITGTGTRYCPAIENKVVNFPQRERHQVFIEPEGLNTDEMYVAGLSSSLPEEIQDQFLRTVPGLEAVEIVRPGYAIEYDVIGPEQLLTSLQIRGW
;
A
#
# COMPACT_ATOMS: atom_id res chain seq x y z
N LEU A 1 18.32 -16.74 14.50
CA LEU A 1 18.53 -16.81 13.03
C LEU A 1 18.29 -18.24 12.57
N SER A 2 17.92 -18.46 11.30
CA SER A 2 17.76 -19.81 10.73
C SER A 2 19.03 -20.68 10.82
N THR A 3 20.20 -20.04 10.99
CA THR A 3 21.50 -20.68 11.20
C THR A 3 21.74 -21.19 12.63
N GLY A 4 20.86 -20.88 13.59
CA GLY A 4 21.03 -21.24 15.00
C GLY A 4 22.00 -20.33 15.79
N ILE A 5 22.69 -19.39 15.14
CA ILE A 5 23.57 -18.43 15.81
C ILE A 5 22.79 -17.57 16.81
N ARG A 6 23.45 -17.27 17.94
CA ARG A 6 22.96 -16.42 19.03
C ARG A 6 23.87 -15.20 19.17
N TYR A 7 23.26 -14.04 19.41
CA TYR A 7 23.96 -12.79 19.72
C TYR A 7 23.48 -12.30 21.08
N GLU A 8 24.43 -11.93 21.93
CA GLU A 8 24.14 -11.32 23.23
C GLU A 8 24.16 -9.80 23.08
N VAL A 9 23.10 -9.15 23.57
CA VAL A 9 22.90 -7.70 23.46
C VAL A 9 22.23 -7.17 24.72
N GLY A 10 22.48 -5.90 25.04
CA GLY A 10 21.81 -5.24 26.18
C GLY A 10 20.38 -4.78 25.88
N ALA A 11 20.04 -4.56 24.61
CA ALA A 11 18.71 -4.14 24.18
C ALA A 11 18.44 -4.54 22.72
N VAL A 12 17.16 -4.68 22.36
CA VAL A 12 16.69 -4.98 20.99
C VAL A 12 15.59 -4.01 20.61
N VAL A 13 15.70 -3.42 19.40
CA VAL A 13 14.62 -2.63 18.79
C VAL A 13 13.97 -3.47 17.68
N ILE A 14 12.66 -3.68 17.79
CA ILE A 14 11.89 -4.45 16.82
C ILE A 14 11.19 -3.50 15.84
N ALA A 15 11.64 -3.48 14.59
CA ALA A 15 11.13 -2.60 13.53
C ALA A 15 10.75 -3.40 12.26
N THR A 16 9.91 -4.42 12.42
CA THR A 16 9.58 -5.39 11.36
C THR A 16 8.66 -4.85 10.26
N GLY A 17 8.09 -3.65 10.42
CA GLY A 17 7.13 -3.10 9.45
C GLY A 17 5.98 -4.08 9.16
N THR A 18 5.65 -4.26 7.88
CA THR A 18 4.58 -5.16 7.43
C THR A 18 5.04 -6.61 7.20
N PHE A 19 6.26 -6.97 7.63
CA PHE A 19 6.80 -8.31 7.43
C PHE A 19 6.36 -9.32 8.50
N LEU A 20 6.00 -8.85 9.70
CA LEU A 20 5.68 -9.72 10.83
C LEU A 20 4.38 -10.50 10.57
N ARG A 21 4.51 -11.83 10.41
CA ARG A 21 3.44 -12.74 9.93
C ARG A 21 2.68 -12.19 8.71
N GLY A 22 3.38 -11.46 7.82
CA GLY A 22 2.80 -10.79 6.66
C GLY A 22 2.07 -11.74 5.71
N GLN A 23 0.90 -11.32 5.23
CA GLN A 23 0.05 -12.07 4.32
C GLN A 23 -0.55 -11.14 3.27
N VAL A 24 -0.36 -11.46 1.99
CA VAL A 24 -0.87 -10.68 0.86
C VAL A 24 -2.20 -11.23 0.39
N HIS A 25 -3.11 -10.32 -0.04
CA HIS A 25 -4.46 -10.61 -0.52
C HIS A 25 -4.71 -9.89 -1.86
N ILE A 26 -5.14 -10.65 -2.87
CA ILE A 26 -5.58 -10.18 -4.18
C ILE A 26 -6.85 -10.96 -4.56
N GLY A 27 -8.02 -10.34 -4.44
CA GLY A 27 -9.30 -11.02 -4.57
C GLY A 27 -9.46 -12.14 -3.54
N SER A 28 -9.69 -13.37 -4.01
CA SER A 28 -9.73 -14.57 -3.16
C SER A 28 -8.35 -15.19 -2.90
N LEU A 29 -7.31 -14.80 -3.66
CA LEU A 29 -5.96 -15.30 -3.48
C LEU A 29 -5.35 -14.71 -2.22
N LYS A 30 -4.78 -15.57 -1.37
CA LYS A 30 -4.02 -15.18 -0.17
C LYS A 30 -2.77 -16.03 -0.02
N PHE A 31 -1.64 -15.42 0.33
CA PHE A 31 -0.38 -16.14 0.53
C PHE A 31 0.55 -15.41 1.51
N PRO A 32 1.40 -16.13 2.27
CA PRO A 32 2.38 -15.51 3.16
C PRO A 32 3.41 -14.70 2.35
N SER A 33 3.54 -13.41 2.65
CA SER A 33 4.47 -12.51 1.98
C SER A 33 4.64 -11.22 2.77
N GLY A 34 5.86 -10.69 2.79
CA GLY A 34 6.12 -9.28 3.03
C GLY A 34 5.81 -8.43 1.79
N PRO A 35 6.12 -7.13 1.81
CA PRO A 35 6.00 -6.26 0.64
C PRO A 35 6.74 -6.81 -0.59
N GLN A 36 6.16 -6.64 -1.77
CA GLN A 36 6.80 -6.96 -3.05
C GLN A 36 7.34 -8.40 -3.16
N GLY A 37 6.64 -9.38 -2.57
CA GLY A 37 7.02 -10.79 -2.65
C GLY A 37 8.19 -11.21 -1.74
N GLN A 38 8.61 -10.34 -0.82
CA GLN A 38 9.68 -10.67 0.13
C GLN A 38 9.22 -11.67 1.20
N HIS A 39 10.16 -12.39 1.82
CA HIS A 39 9.82 -13.37 2.83
C HIS A 39 9.26 -12.73 4.12
N PRO A 40 8.13 -13.22 4.65
CA PRO A 40 7.59 -12.74 5.91
C PRO A 40 8.35 -13.31 7.12
N ALA A 41 8.34 -12.58 8.23
CA ALA A 41 8.90 -13.02 9.50
C ALA A 41 7.83 -13.78 10.32
N ILE A 42 7.69 -15.09 10.06
CA ILE A 42 6.65 -15.91 10.71
C ILE A 42 7.11 -16.39 12.09
N ALA A 43 8.19 -17.18 12.13
CA ALA A 43 8.71 -17.79 13.36
C ALA A 43 9.07 -16.75 14.45
N PHE A 44 9.48 -15.56 14.03
CA PHE A 44 9.77 -14.47 14.96
C PHE A 44 8.50 -13.97 15.67
N GLY A 45 7.39 -13.83 14.94
CA GLY A 45 6.10 -13.44 15.54
C GLY A 45 5.57 -14.51 16.49
N GLU A 46 5.65 -15.78 16.10
CA GLU A 46 5.26 -16.92 16.95
C GLU A 46 6.07 -16.96 18.25
N ASN A 47 7.37 -16.68 18.18
CA ASN A 47 8.22 -16.65 19.36
C ASN A 47 7.90 -15.49 20.31
N LEU A 48 7.59 -14.31 19.79
CA LEU A 48 7.14 -13.18 20.60
C LEU A 48 5.79 -13.47 21.28
N GLU A 49 4.86 -14.10 20.55
CA GLU A 49 3.55 -14.50 21.08
C GLU A 49 3.70 -15.53 22.21
N ALA A 50 4.60 -16.50 22.06
CA ALA A 50 4.93 -17.48 23.09
C ALA A 50 5.53 -16.84 24.36
N GLN A 51 6.14 -15.64 24.24
CA GLN A 51 6.65 -14.86 25.37
C GLN A 51 5.62 -13.87 25.94
N GLY A 52 4.35 -13.97 25.53
CA GLY A 52 3.24 -13.20 26.09
C GLY A 52 2.94 -11.88 25.38
N VAL A 53 3.61 -11.57 24.27
CA VAL A 53 3.27 -10.41 23.43
C VAL A 53 1.92 -10.68 22.76
N LYS A 54 0.98 -9.74 22.89
CA LYS A 54 -0.33 -9.83 22.26
C LYS A 54 -0.32 -9.05 20.95
N PHE A 55 -0.75 -9.68 19.87
CA PHE A 55 -0.81 -9.04 18.56
C PHE A 55 -2.22 -8.57 18.19
N LYS A 56 -2.27 -7.46 17.46
CA LYS A 56 -3.41 -7.06 16.63
C LYS A 56 -3.03 -7.28 15.17
N ARG A 57 -4.00 -7.61 14.32
CA ARG A 57 -3.78 -7.67 12.86
C ARG A 57 -4.32 -6.42 12.19
N PHE A 58 -3.44 -5.72 11.47
CA PHE A 58 -3.78 -4.58 10.63
C PHE A 58 -3.68 -4.96 9.16
N LYS A 59 -4.43 -4.23 8.34
CA LYS A 59 -4.44 -4.33 6.89
C LYS A 59 -4.11 -2.98 6.28
N THR A 60 -3.20 -2.96 5.31
CA THR A 60 -3.02 -1.81 4.40
C THR A 60 -3.09 -2.26 2.94
N GLY A 61 -3.47 -1.34 2.04
CA GLY A 61 -3.60 -1.60 0.61
C GLY A 61 -2.70 -0.69 -0.22
N THR A 62 -2.16 -1.22 -1.31
CA THR A 62 -1.32 -0.50 -2.25
C THR A 62 -1.91 -0.58 -3.66
N PRO A 63 -1.80 0.46 -4.50
CA PRO A 63 -2.29 0.42 -5.87
C PRO A 63 -1.39 -0.45 -6.75
N ALA A 64 -1.89 -0.71 -7.95
CA ALA A 64 -1.06 -1.28 -9.01
C ALA A 64 0.08 -0.33 -9.40
N ARG A 65 1.17 -0.91 -9.90
CA ARG A 65 2.20 -0.18 -10.65
C ARG A 65 2.04 -0.48 -12.11
N VAL A 66 2.19 0.56 -12.93
CA VAL A 66 1.88 0.51 -14.36
C VAL A 66 3.06 1.03 -15.18
N ARG A 67 3.15 0.62 -16.44
CA ARG A 67 4.22 1.12 -17.33
C ARG A 67 3.95 2.56 -17.76
N LYS A 68 4.91 3.44 -17.56
CA LYS A 68 4.90 4.84 -18.02
C LYS A 68 4.62 4.93 -19.51
N ARG A 69 5.27 4.10 -20.33
CA ARG A 69 5.09 4.10 -21.80
C ARG A 69 3.65 3.78 -22.26
N SER A 70 2.84 3.14 -21.42
CA SER A 70 1.47 2.74 -21.76
C SER A 70 0.43 3.83 -21.46
N LEU A 71 0.86 4.96 -20.86
CA LEU A 71 -0.01 6.02 -20.41
C LEU A 71 -0.13 7.13 -21.46
N ASN A 72 -1.34 7.67 -21.59
CA ASN A 72 -1.60 8.86 -22.39
C ASN A 72 -1.61 10.10 -21.48
N PHE A 73 -0.47 10.79 -21.40
CA PHE A 73 -0.32 11.98 -20.57
C PHE A 73 -1.09 13.20 -21.07
N ASP A 74 -1.44 13.26 -22.36
CA ASP A 74 -2.23 14.36 -22.94
C ASP A 74 -3.67 14.37 -22.40
N ALA A 75 -4.15 13.22 -21.90
CA ALA A 75 -5.44 13.09 -21.24
C ALA A 75 -5.40 13.42 -19.73
N MET A 76 -4.25 13.82 -19.20
CA MET A 76 -4.04 14.13 -17.77
C MET A 76 -3.58 15.58 -17.58
N VAL A 77 -3.67 16.07 -16.34
CA VAL A 77 -3.16 17.40 -15.98
C VAL A 77 -1.79 17.24 -15.34
N GLU A 78 -0.74 17.75 -15.99
CA GLU A 78 0.59 17.78 -15.40
C GLU A 78 0.61 18.59 -14.09
N GLN A 79 1.31 18.05 -13.09
CA GLN A 79 1.52 18.64 -11.77
C GLN A 79 3.03 18.72 -11.53
N PRO A 80 3.69 19.79 -12.00
CA PRO A 80 5.12 19.96 -11.79
C PRO A 80 5.41 20.24 -10.32
N GLY A 81 6.58 19.78 -9.86
CA GLY A 81 7.07 20.12 -8.52
C GLY A 81 7.45 21.59 -8.40
N ASP A 82 7.33 22.14 -7.20
CA ASP A 82 7.77 23.51 -6.91
C ASP A 82 9.29 23.65 -7.01
N ARG A 83 9.74 24.84 -7.44
CA ARG A 83 11.15 25.23 -7.35
C ARG A 83 11.36 25.98 -6.04
N LEU A 84 11.86 25.27 -5.04
CA LEU A 84 12.10 25.80 -3.70
C LEU A 84 13.59 26.11 -3.46
N ASP A 85 13.83 27.06 -2.57
CA ASP A 85 15.16 27.47 -2.09
C ASP A 85 15.58 26.75 -0.79
N HIS A 86 14.75 25.82 -0.31
CA HIS A 86 14.97 25.08 0.92
C HIS A 86 14.59 23.60 0.74
N GLY A 87 15.19 22.76 1.59
CA GLY A 87 14.91 21.32 1.66
C GLY A 87 14.45 20.88 3.03
N PHE A 88 14.20 19.58 3.18
CA PHE A 88 13.76 18.98 4.44
C PHE A 88 14.83 18.99 5.55
N SER A 89 16.12 19.05 5.20
CA SER A 89 17.22 19.00 6.17
C SER A 89 17.63 20.39 6.63
N PHE A 90 17.78 20.56 7.94
CA PHE A 90 18.41 21.76 8.52
C PHE A 90 19.95 21.72 8.42
N TRP A 91 20.53 20.51 8.41
CA TRP A 91 21.97 20.31 8.55
C TRP A 91 22.72 20.22 7.21
N LEU A 92 22.03 19.73 6.18
CA LEU A 92 22.61 19.57 4.86
C LEU A 92 22.23 20.77 4.01
N PRO A 93 23.18 21.35 3.26
CA PRO A 93 22.86 22.41 2.33
C PRO A 93 21.83 21.90 1.31
N TRP A 94 20.86 22.75 0.98
CA TRP A 94 19.90 22.45 -0.05
C TRP A 94 20.58 22.40 -1.42
N GLU A 95 20.26 21.37 -2.19
CA GLU A 95 20.64 21.25 -3.58
C GLU A 95 19.36 21.05 -4.40
N GLN A 96 19.09 22.00 -5.29
CA GLN A 96 17.95 21.89 -6.19
C GLN A 96 18.16 20.71 -7.15
N ARG A 97 17.18 19.81 -7.17
CA ARG A 97 17.14 18.69 -8.12
C ARG A 97 16.23 19.04 -9.30
N GLU A 98 16.46 18.39 -10.42
CA GLU A 98 15.53 18.45 -11.55
C GLU A 98 14.15 17.96 -11.10
N PRO A 99 13.10 18.79 -11.19
CA PRO A 99 11.78 18.41 -10.76
C PRO A 99 11.23 17.36 -11.73
N VAL A 100 10.65 16.30 -11.17
CA VAL A 100 9.91 15.31 -11.92
C VAL A 100 8.43 15.58 -11.69
N SER A 101 7.67 15.77 -12.77
CA SER A 101 6.24 16.00 -12.68
C SER A 101 5.50 14.74 -12.24
N CYS A 102 4.36 14.95 -11.56
CA CYS A 102 3.30 13.95 -11.43
C CYS A 102 2.16 14.33 -12.39
N TRP A 103 1.19 13.44 -12.57
CA TRP A 103 0.02 13.72 -13.40
C TRP A 103 -1.27 13.45 -12.64
N LEU A 104 -2.22 14.35 -12.82
CA LEU A 104 -3.53 14.34 -12.17
C LEU A 104 -4.59 13.85 -13.16
N THR A 105 -5.32 12.82 -12.75
CA THR A 105 -6.52 12.32 -13.45
C THR A 105 -7.60 11.97 -12.41
N TYR A 106 -8.73 11.43 -12.87
CA TYR A 106 -9.87 11.13 -12.02
C TYR A 106 -10.55 9.83 -12.43
N THR A 107 -11.02 9.06 -11.45
CA THR A 107 -12.00 8.00 -11.72
C THR A 107 -13.29 8.60 -12.27
N ASN A 108 -14.14 7.77 -12.86
CA ASN A 108 -15.47 8.20 -13.30
C ASN A 108 -16.55 7.18 -12.89
N GLN A 109 -17.78 7.45 -13.33
CA GLN A 109 -18.92 6.60 -13.04
C GLN A 109 -18.75 5.16 -13.54
N LYS A 110 -18.13 4.93 -14.71
CA LYS A 110 -17.86 3.58 -15.22
C LYS A 110 -16.90 2.83 -14.29
N THR A 111 -15.86 3.50 -13.80
CA THR A 111 -14.94 2.96 -12.79
C THR A 111 -15.72 2.51 -11.55
N HIS A 112 -16.62 3.36 -11.04
CA HIS A 112 -17.36 3.09 -9.80
C HIS A 112 -18.38 1.97 -9.98
N GLU A 113 -19.10 1.93 -11.10
CA GLU A 113 -20.05 0.87 -11.43
C GLU A 113 -19.35 -0.49 -11.53
N LEU A 114 -18.18 -0.55 -12.19
CA LEU A 114 -17.40 -1.77 -12.30
C LEU A 114 -16.91 -2.28 -10.94
N ILE A 115 -16.43 -1.37 -10.09
CA ILE A 115 -16.04 -1.68 -8.71
C ILE A 115 -17.24 -2.18 -7.91
N ARG A 116 -18.38 -1.47 -7.94
CA ARG A 116 -19.61 -1.83 -7.20
C ARG A 116 -20.10 -3.23 -7.56
N LYS A 117 -20.12 -3.56 -8.86
CA LYS A 117 -20.53 -4.88 -9.36
C LYS A 117 -19.65 -6.01 -8.81
N ASN A 118 -18.38 -5.73 -8.54
CA ASN A 118 -17.38 -6.71 -8.12
C ASN A 118 -16.97 -6.62 -6.64
N LEU A 119 -17.66 -5.82 -5.81
CA LEU A 119 -17.33 -5.65 -4.39
C LEU A 119 -17.29 -6.97 -3.62
N HIS A 120 -18.16 -7.92 -3.97
CA HIS A 120 -18.22 -9.24 -3.35
C HIS A 120 -16.93 -10.06 -3.52
N LEU A 121 -16.05 -9.69 -4.46
CA LEU A 121 -14.76 -10.34 -4.70
C LEU A 121 -13.63 -9.71 -3.87
N ALA A 122 -13.83 -8.51 -3.30
CA ALA A 122 -12.80 -7.88 -2.49
C ALA A 122 -12.65 -8.60 -1.14
N PRO A 123 -11.41 -8.85 -0.67
CA PRO A 123 -11.13 -9.64 0.54
C PRO A 123 -11.87 -9.19 1.81
N MET A 124 -12.16 -7.89 1.95
CA MET A 124 -12.91 -7.39 3.12
C MET A 124 -14.39 -7.79 3.09
N TYR A 125 -14.98 -7.90 1.90
CA TYR A 125 -16.41 -8.17 1.74
C TYR A 125 -16.70 -9.68 1.63
N CYS A 126 -15.72 -10.50 1.23
CA CYS A 126 -15.84 -11.96 1.22
C CYS A 126 -15.38 -12.64 2.52
N GLY A 127 -15.00 -11.88 3.55
CA GLY A 127 -14.55 -12.42 4.84
C GLY A 127 -13.16 -13.06 4.82
N ALA A 128 -12.36 -12.83 3.78
CA ALA A 128 -11.01 -13.38 3.64
C ALA A 128 -9.95 -12.67 4.49
N ILE A 129 -10.30 -11.51 5.07
CA ILE A 129 -9.44 -10.67 5.92
C ILE A 129 -9.99 -10.65 7.34
N THR A 130 -9.12 -10.92 8.30
CA THR A 130 -9.47 -10.98 9.74
C THR A 130 -8.99 -9.74 10.50
N GLY A 131 -8.04 -9.02 9.92
CA GLY A 131 -7.48 -7.79 10.45
C GLY A 131 -8.44 -6.62 10.37
N THR A 132 -8.38 -5.78 11.40
CA THR A 132 -9.12 -4.52 11.41
C THR A 132 -8.36 -3.52 10.55
N GLY A 133 -8.99 -3.04 9.48
CA GLY A 133 -8.45 -1.92 8.71
C GLY A 133 -8.35 -0.67 9.59
N THR A 134 -7.43 0.23 9.26
CA THR A 134 -7.46 1.58 9.83
C THR A 134 -8.82 2.22 9.56
N ARG A 135 -9.38 2.96 10.54
CA ARG A 135 -10.71 3.60 10.43
C ARG A 135 -10.89 4.38 9.11
N TYR A 136 -9.78 4.94 8.61
CA TYR A 136 -9.67 5.46 7.26
C TYR A 136 -9.10 4.38 6.34
N CYS A 137 -9.95 3.69 5.57
CA CYS A 137 -9.47 2.72 4.59
C CYS A 137 -9.26 3.41 3.23
N PRO A 138 -8.01 3.51 2.74
CA PRO A 138 -7.71 4.25 1.51
C PRO A 138 -8.11 3.51 0.23
N ALA A 139 -8.58 2.26 0.32
CA ALA A 139 -8.90 1.44 -0.82
C ALA A 139 -10.07 2.02 -1.65
N ILE A 140 -9.94 2.02 -2.98
CA ILE A 140 -10.92 2.63 -3.87
C ILE A 140 -12.28 1.93 -3.75
N GLU A 141 -12.31 0.60 -3.59
CA GLU A 141 -13.54 -0.15 -3.34
C GLU A 141 -14.32 0.35 -2.13
N ASN A 142 -13.64 0.73 -1.05
CA ASN A 142 -14.29 1.26 0.16
C ASN A 142 -14.71 2.72 -0.02
N LYS A 143 -13.91 3.54 -0.72
CA LYS A 143 -14.27 4.93 -1.00
C LYS A 143 -15.56 5.02 -1.81
N VAL A 144 -15.71 4.16 -2.82
CA VAL A 144 -16.91 4.10 -3.69
C VAL A 144 -18.17 3.71 -2.90
N VAL A 145 -18.04 2.89 -1.85
CA VAL A 145 -19.15 2.49 -0.97
C VAL A 145 -19.46 3.55 0.09
N ASN A 146 -18.43 4.10 0.73
CA ASN A 146 -18.59 5.04 1.85
C ASN A 146 -18.96 6.46 1.39
N PHE A 147 -18.63 6.82 0.15
CA PHE A 147 -18.91 8.14 -0.43
C PHE A 147 -19.66 8.02 -1.76
N PRO A 148 -20.87 7.41 -1.78
CA PRO A 148 -21.61 7.13 -3.01
C PRO A 148 -22.00 8.39 -3.79
N GLN A 149 -22.12 9.53 -3.12
CA GLN A 149 -22.42 10.84 -3.71
C GLN A 149 -21.25 11.46 -4.48
N ARG A 150 -20.04 10.91 -4.38
CA ARG A 150 -18.87 11.42 -5.11
C ARG A 150 -18.85 10.82 -6.52
N GLU A 151 -19.08 11.64 -7.52
CA GLU A 151 -19.06 11.23 -8.95
C GLU A 151 -17.66 10.82 -9.44
N ARG A 152 -16.61 11.35 -8.79
CA ARG A 152 -15.21 11.06 -9.11
C ARG A 152 -14.31 11.15 -7.89
N HIS A 153 -13.19 10.44 -7.95
CA HIS A 153 -12.10 10.45 -6.99
C HIS A 153 -10.81 10.83 -7.72
N GLN A 154 -9.99 11.64 -7.06
CA GLN A 154 -8.70 12.09 -7.56
C GLN A 154 -7.69 10.94 -7.60
N VAL A 155 -6.92 10.90 -8.68
CA VAL A 155 -5.85 9.92 -8.92
C VAL A 155 -4.60 10.67 -9.34
N PHE A 156 -3.48 10.36 -8.68
CA PHE A 156 -2.17 10.85 -9.10
C PHE A 156 -1.37 9.71 -9.72
N ILE A 157 -0.75 10.00 -10.85
CA ILE A 157 0.21 9.13 -11.50
C ILE A 157 1.60 9.67 -11.17
N GLU A 158 2.33 8.92 -10.35
CA GLU A 158 3.60 9.35 -9.74
C GLU A 158 4.73 8.45 -10.23
N PRO A 159 5.85 9.00 -10.76
CA PRO A 159 7.02 8.18 -11.10
C PRO A 159 7.62 7.52 -9.85
N GLU A 160 7.90 6.20 -9.89
CA GLU A 160 8.59 5.53 -8.77
C GLU A 160 10.10 5.87 -8.73
N GLY A 161 10.67 6.37 -9.82
CA GLY A 161 12.06 6.81 -9.86
C GLY A 161 12.50 7.28 -11.26
N LEU A 162 13.70 7.88 -11.33
CA LEU A 162 14.26 8.42 -12.58
C LEU A 162 14.65 7.34 -13.60
N ASN A 163 15.03 6.15 -13.12
CA ASN A 163 15.61 5.08 -13.92
C ASN A 163 14.66 3.88 -14.07
N THR A 164 13.36 4.10 -13.90
CA THR A 164 12.35 3.04 -14.05
C THR A 164 11.20 3.52 -14.95
N ASP A 165 10.59 2.56 -15.63
CA ASP A 165 9.36 2.74 -16.42
C ASP A 165 8.12 2.52 -15.53
N GLU A 166 8.27 2.31 -14.22
CA GLU A 166 7.15 2.10 -13.30
C GLU A 166 6.57 3.42 -12.77
N MET A 167 5.24 3.50 -12.84
CA MET A 167 4.44 4.59 -12.28
C MET A 167 3.51 4.03 -11.19
N TYR A 168 3.39 4.77 -10.10
CA TYR A 168 2.51 4.50 -8.98
C TYR A 168 1.16 5.20 -9.19
N VAL A 169 0.06 4.46 -9.08
CA VAL A 169 -1.31 4.96 -9.32
C VAL A 169 -1.97 5.37 -8.00
N ALA A 170 -1.45 6.44 -7.40
CA ALA A 170 -1.89 6.96 -6.12
C ALA A 170 -3.39 7.31 -6.11
N GLY A 171 -4.08 6.86 -5.05
CA GLY A 171 -5.53 7.03 -4.90
C GLY A 171 -6.36 5.79 -5.29
N LEU A 172 -5.77 4.85 -6.05
CA LEU A 172 -6.41 3.60 -6.50
C LEU A 172 -5.86 2.34 -5.80
N SER A 173 -5.50 2.43 -4.52
CA SER A 173 -5.21 1.24 -3.73
C SER A 173 -6.38 0.27 -3.83
N SER A 174 -6.11 -1.00 -4.15
CA SER A 174 -7.16 -2.00 -4.26
C SER A 174 -6.65 -3.38 -3.88
N SER A 175 -7.58 -4.23 -3.48
CA SER A 175 -7.35 -5.64 -3.22
C SER A 175 -8.29 -6.53 -4.03
N LEU A 176 -8.95 -5.99 -5.06
CA LEU A 176 -9.78 -6.75 -6.00
C LEU A 176 -8.94 -7.73 -6.84
N PRO A 177 -9.55 -8.75 -7.48
CA PRO A 177 -8.85 -9.61 -8.43
C PRO A 177 -8.13 -8.82 -9.53
N GLU A 178 -7.01 -9.34 -10.01
CA GLU A 178 -6.14 -8.66 -10.98
C GLU A 178 -6.89 -8.32 -12.28
N GLU A 179 -7.76 -9.21 -12.77
CA GLU A 179 -8.57 -8.95 -13.96
C GLU A 179 -9.54 -7.78 -13.77
N ILE A 180 -10.04 -7.58 -12.56
CA ILE A 180 -10.93 -6.46 -12.23
C ILE A 180 -10.13 -5.17 -12.11
N GLN A 181 -8.89 -5.26 -11.60
CA GLN A 181 -7.97 -4.12 -11.55
C GLN A 181 -7.65 -3.59 -12.95
N ASP A 182 -7.28 -4.48 -13.88
CA ASP A 182 -7.05 -4.10 -15.28
C ASP A 182 -8.29 -3.40 -15.88
N GLN A 183 -9.47 -3.99 -15.69
CA GLN A 183 -10.71 -3.43 -16.21
C GLN A 183 -11.01 -2.03 -15.67
N PHE A 184 -10.96 -1.80 -14.35
CA PHE A 184 -11.29 -0.47 -13.82
C PHE A 184 -10.20 0.55 -14.15
N LEU A 185 -8.92 0.16 -14.19
CA LEU A 185 -7.83 1.09 -14.53
C LEU A 185 -8.00 1.61 -15.96
N ARG A 186 -8.38 0.75 -16.91
CA ARG A 186 -8.68 1.14 -18.30
C ARG A 186 -9.85 2.10 -18.46
N THR A 187 -10.70 2.25 -17.44
CA THR A 187 -11.77 3.26 -17.48
C THR A 187 -11.28 4.66 -17.11
N VAL A 188 -10.11 4.80 -16.50
CA VAL A 188 -9.58 6.10 -16.03
C VAL A 188 -8.94 6.84 -17.21
N PRO A 189 -9.27 8.13 -17.44
CA PRO A 189 -8.69 8.91 -18.53
C PRO A 189 -7.16 8.92 -18.49
N GLY A 190 -6.55 8.54 -19.61
CA GLY A 190 -5.10 8.41 -19.78
C GLY A 190 -4.54 7.02 -19.45
N LEU A 191 -5.38 6.08 -18.97
CA LEU A 191 -5.02 4.70 -18.65
C LEU A 191 -5.73 3.66 -19.55
N GLU A 192 -6.33 4.07 -20.67
CA GLU A 192 -7.12 3.20 -21.54
C GLU A 192 -6.31 2.00 -22.08
N ALA A 193 -5.03 2.23 -22.36
CA ALA A 193 -4.07 1.23 -22.85
C ALA A 193 -3.10 0.73 -21.75
N VAL A 194 -3.41 0.97 -20.48
CA VAL A 194 -2.49 0.69 -19.36
C VAL A 194 -1.96 -0.74 -19.37
N GLU A 195 -0.66 -0.89 -19.08
CA GLU A 195 -0.02 -2.16 -18.80
C GLU A 195 0.34 -2.24 -17.31
N ILE A 196 -0.27 -3.18 -16.58
CA ILE A 196 0.08 -3.44 -15.18
C ILE A 196 1.42 -4.17 -15.13
N VAL A 197 2.36 -3.61 -14.37
CA VAL A 197 3.65 -4.25 -14.05
C VAL A 197 3.53 -5.07 -12.76
N ARG A 198 2.83 -4.53 -11.76
CA ARG A 198 2.55 -5.19 -10.49
C ARG A 198 1.11 -4.91 -10.07
N PRO A 199 0.28 -5.92 -9.79
CA PRO A 199 -1.09 -5.70 -9.34
C PRO A 199 -1.10 -5.00 -7.98
N GLY A 200 -2.17 -4.24 -7.73
CA GLY A 200 -2.49 -3.77 -6.39
C GLY A 200 -2.85 -4.93 -5.49
N TYR A 201 -2.57 -4.78 -4.21
CA TYR A 201 -2.86 -5.81 -3.23
C TYR A 201 -3.08 -5.19 -1.85
N ALA A 202 -3.64 -5.99 -0.94
CA ALA A 202 -3.59 -5.70 0.47
C ALA A 202 -2.62 -6.62 1.20
N ILE A 203 -1.98 -6.10 2.25
CA ILE A 203 -1.15 -6.88 3.16
C ILE A 203 -1.73 -6.79 4.57
N GLU A 204 -1.98 -7.96 5.16
CA GLU A 204 -2.27 -8.15 6.57
C GLU A 204 -0.99 -8.48 7.33
N TYR A 205 -0.80 -7.88 8.50
CA TYR A 205 0.42 -8.04 9.28
C TYR A 205 0.15 -7.77 10.75
N ASP A 206 1.07 -8.24 11.58
CA ASP A 206 0.96 -8.13 13.02
C ASP A 206 1.54 -6.84 13.56
N VAL A 207 0.85 -6.31 14.56
CA VAL A 207 1.20 -5.07 15.24
C VAL A 207 1.12 -5.29 16.74
N ILE A 208 2.17 -4.90 17.45
CA ILE A 208 2.14 -4.77 18.91
C ILE A 208 1.35 -3.50 19.23
N GLY A 209 0.22 -3.66 19.90
CA GLY A 209 -0.61 -2.51 20.28
C GLY A 209 0.15 -1.54 21.19
N PRO A 210 0.03 -0.21 20.98
CA PRO A 210 0.78 0.79 21.75
C PRO A 210 0.46 0.76 23.24
N GLU A 211 -0.70 0.22 23.64
CA GLU A 211 -1.06 -0.01 25.04
C GLU A 211 -0.09 -0.94 25.80
N GLN A 212 0.66 -1.79 25.07
CA GLN A 212 1.67 -2.68 25.64
C GLN A 212 3.03 -1.99 25.82
N LEU A 213 3.17 -0.73 25.40
CA LEU A 213 4.43 0.00 25.43
C LEU A 213 4.42 1.08 26.53
N LEU A 214 5.60 1.36 27.08
CA LEU A 214 5.90 2.59 27.80
C LEU A 214 6.04 3.75 26.81
N THR A 215 6.00 4.99 27.30
CA THR A 215 6.28 6.18 26.48
C THR A 215 7.72 6.22 25.95
N SER A 216 8.62 5.43 26.54
CA SER A 216 9.98 5.18 26.05
C SER A 216 10.04 4.13 24.93
N LEU A 217 8.91 3.60 24.47
CA LEU A 217 8.77 2.51 23.48
C LEU A 217 9.21 1.11 23.96
N GLN A 218 9.62 0.96 25.23
CA GLN A 218 9.89 -0.35 25.82
C GLN A 218 8.58 -1.14 26.03
N ILE A 219 8.61 -2.45 25.77
CA ILE A 219 7.50 -3.35 26.06
C ILE A 219 7.35 -3.46 27.59
N ARG A 220 6.12 -3.30 28.10
CA ARG A 220 5.84 -3.41 29.53
C ARG A 220 6.13 -4.82 30.04
N GLY A 221 6.84 -4.92 31.15
CA GLY A 221 7.14 -6.20 31.81
C GLY A 221 8.33 -6.96 31.23
N TRP A 222 9.11 -6.33 30.33
CA TRP A 222 10.36 -6.83 29.78
C TRP A 222 11.53 -5.95 30.21
#